data_AF-A0A5D6V4R1-F1
#
_entry.id   AF-A0A5D6V4R1-F1
#
_cell.length_a   1.000
_cell.length_b   1.000
_cell.length_c   1.000
_cell.angle_alpha   90.00
_cell.angle_beta   90.00
_cell.angle_gamma   90.00
#
_symmetry.space_group_name_H-M   'P 1'
#
loop_
_entity.id
_entity.type
_entity.pdbx_description
1 polymer ?
#
loop_
_entity_poly.entity_id
_entity_poly.type
_entity_poly.pdbx_seq_one_letter_code
_entity_poly.pdbx_strand_id
1 'polypeptide(L)'
;MQLQTNPASLSVGQLAALSSAPIQYGPAAAARKAQQQALADASVYAAFRLEQARRAIMFHMAKAVFTDAERQRATDSAYQCESLGKLALWLQNVRRVASERTAAAATVHYRLLRGRTSDYAGGMSAAAARYSFTSETGLTAWDLANL
;
A
#
# COMPACT_ATOMS: atom_id res chain seq x y z
N MET A 1 73.31 -36.37 24.38
CA MET A 1 72.15 -37.17 24.84
C MET A 1 70.93 -36.28 24.80
N GLN A 2 69.86 -36.77 24.18
CA GLN A 2 68.70 -36.00 23.72
C GLN A 2 67.81 -35.55 24.89
N LEU A 3 67.39 -34.28 24.85
CA LEU A 3 66.26 -33.74 25.60
C LEU A 3 64.98 -34.11 24.85
N GLN A 4 64.13 -34.95 25.45
CA GLN A 4 62.79 -35.22 24.92
C GLN A 4 61.78 -35.08 26.06
N THR A 5 61.24 -33.87 26.19
CA THR A 5 60.12 -33.56 27.07
C THR A 5 58.82 -34.00 26.39
N ASN A 6 58.00 -34.75 27.14
CA ASN A 6 56.67 -35.21 26.75
C ASN A 6 55.78 -34.08 26.21
N PRO A 7 55.01 -34.30 25.12
CA PRO A 7 53.91 -33.41 24.78
C PRO A 7 52.76 -33.64 25.78
N ALA A 8 52.37 -32.57 26.46
CA ALA A 8 51.25 -32.53 27.38
C ALA A 8 49.95 -33.00 26.68
N SER A 9 49.41 -34.10 27.17
CA SER A 9 48.07 -34.58 26.90
C SER A 9 47.04 -33.60 27.47
N LEU A 10 46.51 -32.72 26.61
CA LEU A 10 45.37 -31.87 26.94
C LEU A 10 44.15 -32.75 27.22
N SER A 11 43.51 -32.53 28.36
CA SER A 11 42.32 -33.29 28.77
C SER A 11 41.09 -32.92 27.92
N VAL A 12 40.18 -33.86 27.71
CA VAL A 12 38.90 -33.67 26.98
C VAL A 12 38.07 -32.50 27.55
N GLY A 13 38.24 -32.19 28.84
CA GLY A 13 37.62 -31.02 29.48
C GLY A 13 38.13 -29.66 28.98
N GLN A 14 39.39 -29.57 28.54
CA GLN A 14 39.95 -28.33 27.99
C GLN A 14 39.54 -28.06 26.54
N LEU A 15 39.23 -29.11 25.77
CA LEU A 15 38.67 -28.98 24.42
C LEU A 15 37.21 -28.49 24.44
N ALA A 16 36.43 -28.87 25.45
CA ALA A 16 35.05 -28.39 25.63
C ALA A 16 34.98 -26.89 26.00
N ALA A 17 35.98 -26.36 26.71
CA ALA A 17 36.04 -24.95 27.10
C ALA A 17 36.35 -23.99 25.93
N LEU A 18 36.97 -24.48 24.85
CA LEU A 18 37.19 -23.70 23.62
C LEU A 18 35.98 -23.70 22.68
N SER A 19 35.05 -24.65 22.85
CA SER A 19 33.81 -24.77 22.05
C SER A 19 32.66 -23.91 22.57
N SER A 20 32.76 -23.35 23.78
CA SER A 20 31.68 -22.57 24.40
C SER A 20 31.90 -21.06 24.37
N ALA A 21 32.94 -20.57 23.69
CA ALA A 21 33.12 -19.14 23.51
C ALA A 21 31.97 -18.65 22.61
N PRO A 22 31.09 -17.73 23.07
CA PRO A 22 30.10 -17.13 22.19
C PRO A 22 30.86 -16.51 21.03
N ILE A 23 30.49 -16.87 19.80
CA ILE A 23 31.04 -16.28 18.58
C ILE A 23 30.82 -14.77 18.72
N GLN A 24 31.88 -14.06 19.10
CA GLN A 24 31.89 -12.61 19.23
C GLN A 24 31.81 -12.06 17.82
N TYR A 25 30.58 -11.90 17.32
CA TYR A 25 30.32 -11.19 16.09
C TYR A 25 30.93 -9.80 16.22
N GLY A 26 32.03 -9.56 15.49
CA GLY A 26 32.74 -8.28 15.52
C GLY A 26 31.81 -7.10 15.19
N PRO A 27 32.22 -5.85 15.48
CA PRO A 27 31.39 -4.67 15.33
C PRO A 27 30.74 -4.53 13.94
N ALA A 28 31.40 -5.01 12.88
CA ALA A 28 30.86 -5.05 11.52
C ALA A 28 29.69 -6.05 11.31
N ALA A 29 29.64 -7.15 12.05
CA ALA A 29 28.52 -8.08 11.99
C ALA A 29 27.32 -7.60 12.83
N ALA A 30 27.57 -6.97 13.98
CA ALA A 30 26.53 -6.28 14.74
C ALA A 30 25.90 -5.12 13.93
N ALA A 31 26.71 -4.33 13.23
CA ALA A 31 26.24 -3.26 12.34
C ALA A 31 25.37 -3.78 11.19
N ARG A 32 25.77 -4.89 10.53
CA ARG A 32 24.95 -5.53 9.49
C ARG A 32 23.62 -6.05 10.01
N LYS A 33 23.60 -6.65 11.21
CA LYS A 33 22.37 -7.12 11.86
C LYS A 33 21.44 -5.94 12.21
N ALA A 34 21.98 -4.85 12.73
CA ALA A 34 21.22 -3.64 13.01
C ALA A 34 20.64 -3.01 11.73
N GLN A 35 21.42 -2.97 10.65
CA GLN A 35 20.97 -2.50 9.35
C GLN A 35 19.85 -3.38 8.78
N GLN A 36 19.98 -4.71 8.88
CA GLN A 36 18.94 -5.65 8.47
C GLN A 36 17.64 -5.46 9.26
N GLN A 37 17.75 -5.25 10.58
CA GLN A 37 16.58 -4.99 11.42
C GLN A 37 15.90 -3.67 11.03
N ALA A 38 16.66 -2.59 10.83
CA ALA A 38 16.09 -1.31 10.42
C ALA A 38 15.38 -1.38 9.05
N LEU A 39 15.93 -2.16 8.10
CA LEU A 39 15.27 -2.42 6.81
C LEU A 39 13.99 -3.24 6.98
N ALA A 40 13.98 -4.24 7.86
CA ALA A 40 12.80 -5.03 8.17
C ALA A 40 11.69 -4.15 8.79
N ASP A 41 12.04 -3.34 9.79
CA ASP A 41 11.09 -2.43 10.45
C ASP A 41 10.52 -1.40 9.45
N ALA A 42 11.36 -0.86 8.57
CA ALA A 42 10.93 0.05 7.50
C ALA A 42 9.97 -0.64 6.51
N SER A 43 10.22 -1.91 6.16
CA SER A 43 9.36 -2.66 5.24
C SER A 43 7.98 -2.92 5.84
N VAL A 44 7.90 -3.25 7.13
CA VAL A 44 6.64 -3.46 7.86
C VAL A 44 5.85 -2.15 7.92
N TYR A 45 6.52 -1.04 8.23
CA TYR A 45 5.90 0.27 8.25
C TYR A 45 5.35 0.67 6.87
N ALA A 46 6.12 0.46 5.80
CA ALA A 46 5.69 0.76 4.44
C ALA A 46 4.47 -0.08 4.03
N ALA A 47 4.48 -1.40 4.31
CA ALA A 47 3.36 -2.29 4.03
C ALA A 47 2.08 -1.86 4.76
N PHE A 48 2.19 -1.49 6.03
CA PHE A 48 1.06 -0.98 6.82
C PHE A 48 0.47 0.30 6.22
N ARG A 49 1.32 1.24 5.79
CA ARG A 49 0.89 2.50 5.17
C ARG A 49 0.19 2.28 3.83
N LEU A 50 0.68 1.35 3.01
CA LEU A 50 0.03 0.97 1.76
C LEU A 50 -1.38 0.41 2.01
N GLU A 51 -1.51 -0.52 2.96
CA GLU A 51 -2.81 -1.10 3.30
C GLU A 51 -3.79 -0.06 3.85
N GLN A 52 -3.32 0.87 4.69
CA GLN A 52 -4.15 1.99 5.14
C GLN A 52 -4.65 2.86 3.97
N ALA A 53 -3.80 3.17 3.01
CA ALA A 53 -4.18 3.97 1.84
C ALA A 53 -5.21 3.23 0.97
N ARG A 54 -5.03 1.92 0.72
CA ARG A 54 -5.99 1.08 -0.01
C ARG A 54 -7.35 1.06 0.67
N ARG A 55 -7.39 0.83 1.99
CA ARG A 55 -8.64 0.85 2.77
C ARG A 55 -9.35 2.20 2.70
N ALA A 56 -8.61 3.30 2.78
CA ALA A 56 -9.19 4.63 2.67
C ALA A 56 -9.85 4.87 1.30
N ILE A 57 -9.23 4.40 0.22
CA ILE A 57 -9.80 4.48 -1.13
C ILE A 57 -11.09 3.65 -1.20
N MET A 58 -11.06 2.40 -0.71
CA MET A 58 -12.22 1.51 -0.71
C MET A 58 -13.39 2.04 0.13
N PHE A 59 -13.11 2.70 1.26
CA PHE A 59 -14.13 3.37 2.05
C PHE A 59 -14.88 4.44 1.25
N HIS A 60 -14.17 5.24 0.44
CA HIS A 60 -14.82 6.25 -0.40
C HIS A 60 -15.53 5.64 -1.62
N MET A 61 -14.97 4.57 -2.20
CA MET A 61 -15.58 3.83 -3.32
C MET A 61 -16.88 3.10 -2.93
N ALA A 62 -17.07 2.80 -1.64
CA ALA A 62 -18.30 2.20 -1.13
C ALA A 62 -19.54 3.14 -1.18
N LYS A 63 -19.36 4.43 -1.49
CA LYS A 63 -20.47 5.37 -1.63
C LYS A 63 -21.37 5.01 -2.83
N ALA A 64 -22.67 5.27 -2.70
CA ALA A 64 -23.67 5.00 -3.73
C ALA A 64 -23.47 5.74 -5.07
N VAL A 65 -22.56 6.72 -5.12
CA VAL A 65 -22.21 7.50 -6.33
C VAL A 65 -21.28 6.75 -7.28
N PHE A 66 -20.73 5.61 -6.86
CA PHE A 66 -19.93 4.73 -7.69
C PHE A 66 -20.72 3.47 -8.04
N THR A 67 -20.53 2.98 -9.25
CA THR A 67 -21.08 1.71 -9.73
C THR A 67 -20.27 0.51 -9.23
N ASP A 68 -20.86 -0.68 -9.23
CA ASP A 68 -20.14 -1.92 -8.88
C ASP A 68 -18.92 -2.16 -9.79
N ALA A 69 -19.04 -1.84 -11.08
CA ALA A 69 -17.95 -1.99 -12.04
C ALA A 69 -16.78 -1.03 -11.75
N GLU A 70 -17.06 0.20 -11.29
CA GLU A 70 -16.03 1.14 -10.84
C GLU A 70 -15.37 0.68 -9.54
N ARG A 71 -16.16 0.18 -8.58
CA ARG A 71 -15.64 -0.39 -7.34
C ARG A 71 -14.68 -1.54 -7.63
N GLN A 72 -15.10 -2.51 -8.44
CA GLN A 72 -14.27 -3.68 -8.76
C GLN A 72 -12.95 -3.27 -9.40
N ARG A 73 -12.98 -2.41 -10.43
CA ARG A 73 -11.76 -1.92 -11.08
C ARG A 73 -10.86 -1.14 -10.12
N ALA A 74 -11.44 -0.36 -9.22
CA ALA A 74 -10.68 0.38 -8.22
C ALA A 74 -10.05 -0.56 -7.19
N THR A 75 -10.74 -1.63 -6.78
CA THR A 75 -10.18 -2.67 -5.92
C THR A 75 -8.97 -3.32 -6.58
N ASP A 76 -9.11 -3.78 -7.83
CA ASP A 76 -8.04 -4.45 -8.56
C ASP A 76 -6.81 -3.54 -8.71
N SER A 77 -7.03 -2.28 -9.09
CA SER A 77 -5.94 -1.31 -9.30
C SER A 77 -5.29 -0.85 -7.99
N ALA A 78 -6.04 -0.78 -6.88
CA ALA A 78 -5.50 -0.43 -5.57
C ALA A 78 -4.54 -1.49 -5.04
N TYR A 79 -4.86 -2.76 -5.25
CA TYR A 79 -4.03 -3.88 -4.81
C TYR A 79 -2.80 -4.11 -5.70
N GLN A 80 -2.87 -3.74 -6.99
CA GLN A 80 -1.72 -3.77 -7.89
C GLN A 80 -0.71 -2.65 -7.64
N CYS A 81 -1.15 -1.51 -7.07
CA CYS A 81 -0.25 -0.38 -6.83
C CYS A 81 0.59 -0.56 -5.55
N GLU A 82 1.93 -0.55 -5.69
CA GLU A 82 2.88 -0.58 -4.58
C GLU A 82 3.39 0.81 -4.15
N SER A 83 2.99 1.87 -4.85
CA SER A 83 3.45 3.24 -4.58
C SER A 83 2.49 4.00 -3.68
N LEU A 84 2.95 4.31 -2.46
CA LEU A 84 2.17 5.08 -1.49
C LEU A 84 1.81 6.49 -2.01
N GLY A 85 2.74 7.15 -2.71
CA GLY A 85 2.51 8.49 -3.27
C GLY A 85 1.38 8.51 -4.31
N LYS A 86 1.33 7.48 -5.17
CA LYS A 86 0.26 7.34 -6.17
C LYS A 86 -1.07 7.02 -5.51
N LEU A 87 -1.11 6.11 -4.53
CA LEU A 87 -2.33 5.83 -3.77
C LEU A 87 -2.84 7.08 -3.03
N ALA A 88 -1.97 7.94 -2.51
CA ALA A 88 -2.36 9.18 -1.86
C ALA A 88 -2.99 10.19 -2.84
N LEU A 89 -2.39 10.38 -4.02
CA LEU A 89 -2.97 11.21 -5.09
C LEU A 89 -4.31 10.63 -5.56
N TRP A 90 -4.37 9.32 -5.74
CA TRP A 90 -5.59 8.66 -6.18
C TRP A 90 -6.71 8.78 -5.15
N LEU A 91 -6.39 8.64 -3.86
CA LEU A 91 -7.34 8.90 -2.77
C LEU A 91 -7.89 10.34 -2.82
N GLN A 92 -7.04 11.34 -3.09
CA GLN A 92 -7.49 12.72 -3.25
C GLN A 92 -8.46 12.88 -4.42
N ASN A 93 -8.14 12.26 -5.56
CA ASN A 93 -9.01 12.30 -6.75
C ASN A 93 -10.33 11.57 -6.52
N VAL A 94 -10.30 10.38 -5.90
CA VAL A 94 -11.51 9.62 -5.54
C VAL A 94 -12.40 10.44 -4.60
N ARG A 95 -11.82 11.14 -3.62
CA ARG A 95 -12.59 12.05 -2.74
C ARG A 95 -13.24 13.19 -3.50
N ARG A 96 -12.50 13.83 -4.41
CA ARG A 96 -13.02 14.90 -5.27
C ARG A 96 -14.21 14.39 -6.09
N VAL A 97 -14.04 13.32 -6.86
CA VAL A 97 -15.09 12.72 -7.70
C VAL A 97 -16.31 12.32 -6.87
N ALA A 98 -16.09 11.70 -5.71
CA ALA A 98 -17.18 11.33 -4.82
C ALA A 98 -18.00 12.56 -4.38
N SER A 99 -17.31 13.67 -4.06
CA SER A 99 -17.97 14.92 -3.65
C SER A 99 -18.75 15.57 -4.79
N GLU A 100 -18.18 15.63 -5.99
CA GLU A 100 -18.79 16.19 -7.19
C GLU A 100 -20.04 15.39 -7.60
N ARG A 101 -19.94 14.06 -7.64
CA ARG A 101 -21.07 13.18 -7.98
C ARG A 101 -22.18 13.24 -6.92
N THR A 102 -21.82 13.37 -5.64
CA THR A 102 -22.82 13.54 -4.56
C THR A 102 -23.57 14.87 -4.72
N ALA A 103 -22.85 15.96 -5.02
CA ALA A 103 -23.47 17.28 -5.23
C ALA A 103 -24.36 17.31 -6.48
N ALA A 104 -23.93 16.65 -7.56
CA ALA A 104 -24.74 16.47 -8.77
C ALA A 104 -26.03 15.67 -8.47
N ALA A 105 -25.93 14.54 -7.78
CA ALA A 105 -27.09 13.72 -7.42
C ALA A 105 -28.10 14.49 -6.54
N ALA A 106 -27.62 15.25 -5.55
CA ALA A 106 -28.47 16.09 -4.71
C ALA A 106 -29.19 17.19 -5.52
N THR A 107 -28.50 17.79 -6.49
CA THR A 107 -29.08 18.81 -7.38
C THR A 107 -30.18 18.22 -8.26
N VAL A 108 -29.97 17.01 -8.80
CA VAL A 108 -30.99 16.29 -9.58
C VAL A 108 -32.19 15.96 -8.71
N HIS A 109 -31.98 15.42 -7.51
CA HIS A 109 -33.04 15.10 -6.56
C HIS A 109 -33.88 16.34 -6.19
N TYR A 110 -33.23 17.47 -5.91
CA TYR A 110 -33.93 18.73 -5.62
C TYR A 110 -34.79 19.24 -6.79
N ARG A 111 -34.30 19.08 -8.03
CA ARG A 111 -35.04 19.48 -9.24
C ARG A 111 -36.22 18.57 -9.53
N LEU A 112 -36.07 17.26 -9.27
CA LEU A 112 -37.16 16.28 -9.33
C LEU A 112 -38.28 16.65 -8.35
N LEU A 113 -37.93 16.98 -7.10
CA LEU A 113 -38.90 17.42 -6.09
C LEU A 113 -39.65 18.71 -6.47
N ARG A 114 -39.01 19.60 -7.24
CA ARG A 114 -39.63 20.84 -7.74
C ARG A 114 -40.38 20.68 -9.08
N GLY A 115 -40.53 19.47 -9.59
CA GLY A 115 -41.28 19.19 -10.83
C GLY A 115 -40.66 19.80 -12.10
N ARG A 116 -39.38 20.22 -12.06
CA ARG A 116 -38.67 20.77 -13.23
C ARG A 116 -37.79 19.69 -13.85
N THR A 117 -38.41 18.71 -14.49
CA THR A 117 -37.72 17.72 -15.32
C THR A 117 -37.73 18.19 -16.76
N SER A 118 -36.91 19.20 -17.11
CA SER A 118 -36.57 19.35 -18.53
C SER A 118 -35.51 18.31 -18.88
N ASP A 119 -35.62 17.73 -20.07
CA ASP A 119 -34.80 16.63 -20.60
C ASP A 119 -33.27 16.86 -20.48
N TYR A 120 -32.88 18.12 -20.24
CA TYR A 120 -31.53 18.55 -19.92
C TYR A 120 -30.94 17.90 -18.64
N ALA A 121 -31.74 17.66 -17.60
CA ALA A 121 -31.26 17.04 -16.36
C ALA A 121 -30.92 15.55 -16.55
N GLY A 122 -31.69 14.85 -17.37
CA GLY A 122 -31.37 13.50 -17.83
C GLY A 122 -30.12 13.50 -18.72
N GLY A 123 -29.98 14.50 -19.59
CA GLY A 123 -28.80 14.72 -20.42
C GLY A 123 -27.51 14.93 -19.61
N MET A 124 -27.54 15.71 -18.52
CA MET A 124 -26.37 15.89 -17.65
C MET A 124 -26.05 14.65 -16.81
N SER A 125 -27.07 13.92 -16.34
CA SER A 125 -26.87 12.64 -15.64
C SER A 125 -26.28 11.57 -16.56
N ALA A 126 -26.71 11.52 -17.81
CA ALA A 126 -26.18 10.61 -18.84
C ALA A 126 -24.79 11.04 -19.34
N ALA A 127 -24.52 12.34 -19.41
CA ALA A 127 -23.19 12.86 -19.74
C ALA A 127 -22.17 12.58 -18.63
N ALA A 128 -22.55 12.74 -17.35
CA ALA A 128 -21.74 12.36 -16.20
C ALA A 128 -21.45 10.85 -16.16
N ALA A 129 -22.40 10.01 -16.57
CA ALA A 129 -22.20 8.55 -16.66
C ALA A 129 -21.24 8.11 -17.79
N ARG A 130 -20.96 8.98 -18.77
CA ARG A 130 -20.09 8.68 -19.93
C ARG A 130 -18.64 9.13 -19.76
N TYR A 131 -18.31 9.91 -18.73
CA TYR A 131 -16.91 10.18 -18.40
C TYR A 131 -16.32 8.90 -17.81
N SER A 132 -15.36 8.32 -18.52
CA SER A 132 -14.67 7.12 -18.03
C SER A 132 -14.11 7.43 -16.65
N PHE A 133 -14.48 6.63 -15.65
CA PHE A 133 -13.95 6.69 -14.28
C PHE A 133 -12.43 6.96 -14.23
N THR A 134 -11.73 6.35 -15.18
CA THR A 134 -10.32 6.50 -15.50
C THR A 134 -9.88 7.95 -15.81
N SER A 135 -10.65 8.68 -16.63
CA SER A 135 -10.43 10.12 -16.91
C SER A 135 -10.77 11.04 -15.74
N GLU A 136 -11.69 10.64 -14.85
CA GLU A 136 -12.09 11.46 -13.70
C GLU A 136 -11.13 11.32 -12.50
N THR A 137 -10.56 10.12 -12.32
CA THR A 137 -9.60 9.85 -11.23
C THR A 137 -8.14 10.14 -11.61
N GLY A 138 -7.88 10.49 -12.87
CA GLY A 138 -6.58 10.99 -13.35
C GLY A 138 -5.44 9.96 -13.42
N LEU A 139 -5.73 8.68 -13.18
CA LEU A 139 -4.80 7.58 -13.33
C LEU A 139 -5.49 6.47 -14.11
N THR A 140 -4.86 6.07 -15.22
CA THR A 140 -5.37 4.96 -16.02
C THR A 140 -5.06 3.62 -15.36
N ALA A 141 -5.86 2.60 -15.67
CA ALA A 141 -5.53 1.23 -15.26
C ALA A 141 -4.12 0.82 -15.74
N TRP A 142 -3.67 1.39 -16.86
CA TRP A 142 -2.32 1.25 -17.38
C TRP A 142 -1.28 1.98 -16.52
N ASP A 143 -1.57 3.19 -16.02
CA ASP A 143 -0.69 3.93 -15.08
C ASP A 143 -0.59 3.26 -13.71
N LEU A 144 -1.62 2.51 -13.31
CA LEU A 144 -1.64 1.75 -12.07
C LEU A 144 -1.00 0.36 -12.23
N ALA A 145 -1.07 -0.24 -13.42
CA ALA A 145 -0.56 -1.58 -13.71
C ALA A 145 0.88 -1.63 -14.27
N ASN A 146 1.37 -0.59 -14.96
CA ASN A 146 2.71 -0.60 -15.57
C ASN A 146 3.81 0.05 -14.70
N LEU A 147 3.69 -0.07 -13.39
CA LEU A 147 4.66 0.49 -12.44
C LEU A 147 5.01 -0.50 -11.32
#